data_AF-F9U685-F1
#
_entry.id   AF-F9U685-F1
#
_cell.length_a   1.000
_cell.length_b   1.000
_cell.length_c   1.000
_cell.angle_alpha   90.00
_cell.angle_beta   90.00
_cell.angle_gamma   90.00
#
_symmetry.space_group_name_H-M   'P 1'
#
loop_
_entity.id
_entity.type
_entity.pdbx_description
1 polymer ?
#
loop_
_entity_poly.entity_id
_entity_poly.type
_entity_poly.pdbx_seq_one_letter_code
_entity_poly.pdbx_strand_id
1 'polypeptide(L)' 'MNELVAFAVEHFEDRFGLSGLRGEVSFALPGEALVTLFVPGEPTAAMQEAAREMEREYDELGRTVRMVLKSAGS' A
#
# COMPACT_ATOMS: atom_id res chain seq x y z
N MET A 1 -9.35 -3.29 11.76
CA MET A 1 -8.39 -3.14 10.64
C MET A 1 -9.08 -2.31 9.58
N ASN A 2 -8.45 -1.26 9.05
CA ASN A 2 -9.06 -0.42 8.01
C ASN A 2 -9.16 -1.24 6.70
N GLU A 3 -10.33 -1.26 6.06
CA GLU A 3 -10.60 -2.05 4.86
C GLU A 3 -9.62 -1.76 3.72
N LEU A 4 -9.20 -0.49 3.58
CA LEU A 4 -8.19 -0.07 2.60
C LEU A 4 -6.83 -0.76 2.84
N VAL A 5 -6.43 -0.88 4.10
CA VAL A 5 -5.16 -1.52 4.48
C VAL A 5 -5.22 -3.02 4.27
N ALA A 6 -6.35 -3.65 4.64
CA ALA A 6 -6.56 -5.08 4.43
C ALA A 6 -6.48 -5.43 2.94
N PHE A 7 -7.18 -4.67 2.08
CA PHE A 7 -7.12 -4.83 0.64
C PHE A 7 -5.70 -4.68 0.09
N ALA A 8 -4.99 -3.63 0.50
CA ALA A 8 -3.62 -3.38 0.05
C ALA A 8 -2.66 -4.51 0.48
N VAL A 9 -2.81 -5.03 1.70
CA VAL A 9 -2.03 -6.17 2.20
C VAL A 9 -2.32 -7.42 1.38
N GLU A 10 -3.59 -7.81 1.26
CA GLU A 10 -4.00 -9.02 0.53
C GLU A 10 -3.56 -8.96 -0.94
N HIS A 11 -3.73 -7.82 -1.61
CA HIS A 11 -3.29 -7.63 -2.99
C HIS A 11 -1.78 -7.85 -3.16
N PHE A 12 -0.96 -7.31 -2.25
CA PHE A 12 0.49 -7.46 -2.34
C PHE A 12 0.96 -8.86 -1.95
N GLU A 13 0.31 -9.50 -0.98
CA GLU A 13 0.60 -10.89 -0.61
C GLU A 13 0.32 -11.86 -1.77
N ASP A 14 -0.84 -11.76 -2.40
CA ASP A 14 -1.22 -12.60 -3.53
C ASP A 14 -0.33 -12.33 -4.76
N ARG A 15 -0.16 -11.07 -5.14
CA ARG A 15 0.56 -10.68 -6.38
C ARG A 15 2.05 -10.99 -6.33
N PHE A 16 2.68 -10.92 -5.16
CA PHE A 16 4.14 -11.09 -5.01
C PHE A 16 4.54 -12.34 -4.22
N GLY A 17 3.58 -13.18 -3.82
CA GLY A 17 3.85 -14.40 -3.02
C GLY A 17 4.45 -14.08 -1.65
N LEU A 18 3.97 -13.00 -1.02
CA LEU A 18 4.42 -12.55 0.30
C LEU A 18 3.47 -13.05 1.39
N SER A 19 3.90 -12.99 2.64
CA SER A 19 3.06 -13.37 3.78
C SER A 19 3.42 -12.57 5.02
N GLY A 20 2.40 -12.19 5.80
CA GLY A 20 2.57 -11.43 7.03
C GLY A 20 2.92 -9.97 6.80
N LEU A 21 2.47 -9.37 5.69
CA LEU A 21 2.68 -7.94 5.47
C LEU A 21 1.94 -7.13 6.52
N ARG A 22 2.64 -6.12 7.06
CA ARG A 22 2.02 -5.12 7.92
C ARG A 22 1.64 -3.92 7.06
N GLY A 23 0.45 -3.40 7.28
CA GLY A 23 0.01 -2.15 6.70
C GLY A 23 -0.45 -1.15 7.77
N GLU A 24 -0.24 0.11 7.50
CA GLU A 24 -0.70 1.23 8.31
C GLU A 24 -1.41 2.26 7.42
N VAL A 25 -2.36 2.98 8.00
CA VAL A 25 -3.02 4.10 7.34
C VAL A 25 -2.95 5.31 8.24
N SER A 26 -2.59 6.44 7.65
CA SER A 26 -2.62 7.74 8.31
C SER A 26 -3.35 8.74 7.42
N PHE A 27 -3.97 9.73 8.05
CA PHE A 27 -4.65 10.83 7.35
C PHE A 27 -3.84 12.09 7.61
N ALA A 28 -2.74 12.24 6.88
CA ALA A 28 -1.83 13.37 7.06
C ALA A 28 -2.43 14.69 6.52
N LEU A 29 -3.36 14.60 5.56
CA LEU A 29 -4.08 15.73 4.98
C LEU A 29 -5.59 15.44 4.93
N PRO A 30 -6.46 16.47 5.04
CA PRO A 30 -7.90 16.29 4.89
C PRO A 30 -8.25 15.71 3.52
N GLY A 31 -8.92 14.56 3.50
CA GLY A 31 -9.35 13.89 2.27
C GLY A 31 -8.30 13.01 1.58
N GLU A 32 -7.07 12.93 2.11
CA GLU A 32 -6.02 12.05 1.58
C GLU A 32 -5.70 10.95 2.60
N ALA A 33 -5.77 9.70 2.15
CA ALA A 33 -5.34 8.54 2.92
C ALA A 33 -3.92 8.13 2.51
N LEU A 34 -2.99 8.12 3.47
CA LEU A 34 -1.64 7.62 3.27
C LEU A 34 -1.55 6.20 3.82
N VAL A 35 -1.42 5.22 2.93
CA VAL A 35 -1.22 3.81 3.25
C VAL A 35 0.27 3.50 3.19
N THR A 36 0.82 3.00 4.29
CA THR A 36 2.20 2.50 4.38
C THR A 36 2.17 0.99 4.47
N LEU A 37 2.76 0.29 3.50
CA LEU A 37 2.98 -1.15 3.55
C LEU A 37 4.44 -1.44 3.93
N PHE A 38 4.63 -2.36 4.88
CA PHE A 38 5.93 -2.85 5.30
C PHE A 38 6.19 -4.19 4.62
N VAL A 39 7.07 -4.18 3.61
CA VAL A 39 7.44 -5.35 2.80
C VAL A 39 8.75 -5.99 3.31
N PRO A 40 8.95 -7.30 3.13
CA PRO A 40 10.22 -7.94 3.49
C PRO A 40 11.34 -7.46 2.55
N GLY A 41 12.41 -6.91 3.13
CA GLY A 41 13.53 -6.35 2.38
C GLY A 41 13.21 -5.03 1.68
N GLU A 42 14.04 -4.64 0.72
CA GLU A 42 13.88 -3.40 -0.04
C GLU A 42 12.74 -3.52 -1.06
N PRO A 43 11.82 -2.53 -1.15
CA PRO A 43 10.77 -2.53 -2.15
C PRO A 43 11.33 -2.61 -3.58
N THR A 44 10.86 -3.59 -4.34
CA THR A 44 11.26 -3.74 -5.75
C THR A 44 10.55 -2.74 -6.66
N ALA A 45 11.09 -2.53 -7.87
CA ALA A 45 10.44 -1.67 -8.86
C ALA A 45 9.01 -2.14 -9.19
N ALA A 46 8.78 -3.45 -9.29
CA ALA A 46 7.46 -4.02 -9.55
C ALA A 46 6.46 -3.73 -8.43
N MET A 47 6.91 -3.76 -7.18
CA MET A 47 6.07 -3.38 -6.02
C MET A 47 5.72 -1.90 -6.04
N GLN A 48 6.68 -1.04 -6.38
CA GLN A 48 6.47 0.41 -6.53
C GLN A 48 5.49 0.73 -7.67
N GLU A 49 5.54 -0.04 -8.77
CA GLU A 49 4.58 0.08 -9.86
C GLU A 49 3.18 -0.35 -9.42
N ALA A 50 3.03 -1.49 -8.75
CA ALA A 50 1.73 -1.94 -8.22
C ALA A 50 1.14 -0.94 -7.21
N ALA A 51 1.98 -0.32 -6.38
CA ALA A 51 1.55 0.76 -5.48
C ALA A 51 0.94 1.93 -6.26
N ARG A 52 1.60 2.38 -7.34
CA ARG A 52 1.13 3.48 -8.20
C ARG A 52 -0.11 3.11 -9.02
N GLU A 53 -0.23 1.86 -9.46
CA GLU A 53 -1.45 1.36 -10.11
C GLU A 53 -2.64 1.53 -9.18
N MET A 54 -2.50 1.09 -7.94
CA MET A 54 -3.56 1.19 -6.94
C MET A 54 -3.88 2.65 -6.57
N GLU A 55 -2.88 3.53 -6.47
CA GLU A 55 -3.12 4.99 -6.30
C GLU A 55 -4.01 5.55 -7.42
N ARG A 56 -3.75 5.17 -8.68
CA ARG A 56 -4.55 5.63 -9.84
C ARG A 56 -5.97 5.08 -9.81
N GLU A 57 -6.14 3.81 -9.48
CA GLU A 57 -7.46 3.19 -9.37
C GLU A 57 -8.34 3.92 -8.34
N TYR A 58 -7.77 4.31 -7.19
CA TYR A 58 -8.51 5.08 -6.20
C TYR A 58 -8.79 6.52 -6.65
N ASP A 59 -7.84 7.17 -7.35
CA ASP A 59 -8.03 8.52 -7.89
C ASP A 59 -9.17 8.58 -8.91
N GLU A 60 -9.28 7.57 -9.79
CA GLU A 60 -10.39 7.41 -10.74
C GLU A 60 -11.76 7.26 -10.04
N LEU A 61 -11.78 6.73 -8.81
CA LEU A 61 -12.96 6.63 -7.95
C LEU A 61 -13.23 7.90 -7.13
N GLY A 62 -12.47 8.98 -7.36
CA GLY A 62 -12.57 10.24 -6.64
C GLY A 62 -12.04 10.18 -5.21
N ARG A 63 -11.15 9.23 -4.90
CA ARG A 63 -10.52 9.06 -3.59
C ARG A 63 -9.01 9.26 -3.71
N THR A 64 -8.48 10.25 -3.00
CA THR A 64 -7.02 10.46 -2.98
C THR A 64 -6.38 9.48 -1.99
N VAL A 65 -5.75 8.44 -2.52
CA VAL A 65 -4.94 7.48 -1.75
C VAL A 65 -3.50 7.57 -2.20
N ARG A 66 -2.58 7.61 -1.24
CA ARG A 66 -1.15 7.55 -1.48
C ARG A 66 -0.55 6.30 -0.84
N MET A 67 0.27 5.60 -1.58
CA MET A 67 0.94 4.36 -1.20
C MET A 67 2.41 4.62 -0.93
N VAL A 68 2.90 4.12 0.20
CA VAL A 68 4.32 4.13 0.55
C VAL A 68 4.75 2.73 0.94
N LEU A 69 5.79 2.23 0.29
CA LEU A 69 6.40 0.95 0.64
C LEU A 69 7.64 1.21 1.47
N LYS A 70 7.74 0.52 2.61
CA LYS A 70 8.92 0.54 3.49
C LYS A 70 9.41 -0.88 3.72
N SER A 71 10.70 -1.05 3.94
CA SER A 71 11.22 -2.32 4.44
C SER A 71 10.70 -2.56 5.86
N ALA A 72 10.29 -3.79 6.14
CA ALA A 72 9.80 -4.23 7.45
C ALA A 72 10.93 -4.38 8.50
N GLY A 73 12.19 -4.28 8.07
CA GLY A 73 13.36 -4.32 8.95
C GLY A 73 14.65 -4.00 8.21
N SER A 74 15.37 -3.02 8.73
CA SER A 74 16.83 -3.04 8.90
C SER A 74 17.12 -3.27 10.37
#